data_AF-A0A0T7SBJ5-F1
#
_entry.id   AF-A0A0T7SBJ5-F1
#
_cell.length_a   1.000
_cell.length_b   1.000
_cell.length_c   1.000
_cell.angle_alpha   90.00
_cell.angle_beta   90.00
_cell.angle_gamma   90.00
#
_symmetry.space_group_name_H-M   'P 1'
#
loop_
_entity.id
_entity.type
_entity.pdbx_description
1 polymer ?
#
loop_
_entity_poly.entity_id
_entity_poly.type
_entity_poly.pdbx_seq_one_letter_code
_entity_poly.pdbx_strand_id
1 'polypeptide(L)'
;MRVARVEPRHTFSIYLPFSLYQKLLDKAGKGKINTFIKEVLEEKLRKGEQDQKEKLRKRLIEDYQTQAKSKQLQKELRAMEAVQFEDLKDE
;
A
#
# COMPACT_ATOMS: atom_id res chain seq x y z
N MET A 1 24.65 -5.42 -32.83
CA MET A 1 24.74 -6.02 -31.48
C MET A 1 23.90 -5.20 -30.52
N ARG A 2 22.87 -5.78 -29.89
CA ARG A 2 22.16 -5.10 -28.78
C ARG A 2 22.97 -5.33 -27.51
N VAL A 3 23.52 -4.26 -26.94
CA VAL A 3 24.20 -4.33 -25.64
C VAL A 3 23.12 -4.53 -24.59
N ALA A 4 23.08 -5.71 -23.97
CA ALA A 4 22.20 -5.95 -22.82
C ALA A 4 22.59 -4.96 -21.72
N ARG A 5 21.65 -4.12 -21.28
CA ARG A 5 21.86 -3.25 -20.12
C ARG A 5 21.99 -4.17 -18.90
N VAL A 6 23.21 -4.32 -18.40
CA VAL A 6 23.48 -5.04 -17.16
C VAL A 6 23.13 -4.12 -16.01
N GLU A 7 22.22 -4.54 -15.13
CA GLU A 7 21.90 -3.78 -13.93
C GLU A 7 23.13 -3.64 -13.01
N PRO A 8 23.36 -2.45 -12.42
CA PRO A 8 24.47 -2.23 -11.51
C PRO A 8 24.31 -3.12 -10.27
N ARG A 9 25.37 -3.86 -9.93
CA ARG A 9 25.41 -4.66 -8.71
C ARG A 9 25.90 -3.80 -7.55
N HIS A 10 25.15 -3.78 -6.46
CA HIS A 10 25.55 -3.14 -5.21
C HIS A 10 25.84 -4.19 -4.14
N THR A 11 26.91 -3.98 -3.37
CA THR A 11 27.27 -4.82 -2.23
C THR A 11 27.03 -4.05 -0.95
N PHE A 12 26.36 -4.69 0.01
CA PHE A 12 26.09 -4.12 1.32
C PHE A 12 26.78 -4.96 2.39
N SER A 13 27.44 -4.29 3.33
CA SER A 13 27.93 -4.91 4.55
C SER A 13 26.94 -4.59 5.67
N ILE A 14 26.48 -5.63 6.36
CA ILE A 14 25.53 -5.48 7.47
C ILE A 14 26.13 -6.09 8.73
N TYR A 15 26.00 -5.39 9.84
CA TYR A 15 26.35 -5.93 11.14
C TYR A 15 25.17 -6.74 11.70
N LEU A 16 25.43 -7.98 12.08
CA LEU A 16 24.44 -8.87 12.68
C LEU A 16 24.96 -9.38 14.03
N PRO A 17 24.11 -9.42 15.07
CA PRO A 17 24.43 -10.13 16.29
C PRO A 17 24.79 -11.59 15.97
N PHE A 18 25.79 -12.14 16.66
CA PHE A 18 26.27 -13.50 16.43
C PHE A 18 25.14 -14.54 16.50
N SER A 19 24.23 -14.39 17.46
CA SER A 19 23.06 -15.26 17.63
C SER A 19 22.14 -15.27 16.41
N LEU A 20 22.00 -14.13 15.72
CA LEU A 20 21.20 -14.02 14.50
C LEU A 20 21.94 -14.61 13.29
N TYR A 21 23.26 -14.41 13.22
CA TYR A 21 24.10 -15.02 12.20
C TYR A 21 24.10 -16.56 12.27
N GLN A 22 24.17 -17.13 13.48
CA GLN A 22 24.03 -18.58 13.69
C GLN A 22 22.68 -19.10 13.20
N LYS A 23 21.57 -18.45 13.56
CA LYS A 23 20.24 -18.82 13.05
C LYS A 23 20.14 -18.72 11.52
N LEU A 24 20.79 -17.73 10.92
CA LEU A 24 20.89 -17.59 9.46
C LEU A 24 21.67 -18.74 8.83
N LEU A 25 22.79 -19.13 9.44
CA LEU A 25 23.58 -20.29 9.02
C LEU A 25 22.77 -21.59 9.10
N ASP A 26 22.05 -21.81 10.19
CA ASP A 26 21.24 -23.02 10.39
C ASP A 26 20.08 -23.09 9.38
N LYS A 27 19.44 -21.94 9.11
CA LYS A 27 18.30 -21.89 8.17
C LYS A 27 18.72 -21.93 6.70
N ALA A 28 19.73 -21.17 6.31
CA ALA A 28 20.12 -21.03 4.91
C ALA A 28 21.15 -22.09 4.49
N GLY A 29 21.98 -22.56 5.42
CA GLY A 29 23.15 -23.37 5.16
C GLY A 29 24.39 -22.51 4.83
N LYS A 30 25.57 -23.09 5.09
CA LYS A 30 26.86 -22.45 4.76
C LYS A 30 26.93 -22.12 3.26
N GLY A 31 27.31 -20.89 2.94
CA GLY A 31 27.48 -20.41 1.55
C GLY A 31 26.19 -19.93 0.85
N LYS A 32 25.00 -20.16 1.43
CA LYS A 32 23.71 -19.75 0.83
C LYS A 32 23.07 -18.52 1.50
N ILE A 33 23.75 -17.92 2.48
CA ILE A 33 23.24 -16.78 3.25
C ILE A 33 22.88 -15.61 2.32
N ASN A 34 23.72 -15.29 1.33
CA ASN A 34 23.44 -14.19 0.39
C ASN A 34 22.18 -14.44 -0.44
N THR A 35 22.01 -15.66 -0.95
CA THR A 35 20.81 -16.04 -1.71
C THR A 35 19.57 -15.97 -0.83
N PHE A 36 19.65 -16.50 0.39
CA PHE A 36 18.55 -16.46 1.35
C PHE A 36 18.15 -15.02 1.71
N ILE A 37 19.13 -14.16 2.03
CA ILE A 37 18.86 -12.75 2.34
C ILE A 37 18.22 -12.05 1.12
N LYS A 38 18.72 -12.33 -0.09
CA LYS A 38 18.15 -11.78 -1.33
C LYS A 38 16.69 -12.17 -1.50
N GLU A 39 16.38 -13.47 -1.41
CA GLU A 39 15.00 -13.98 -1.55
C GLU A 39 14.07 -13.39 -0.49
N VAL A 40 14.51 -13.32 0.78
CA VAL A 40 13.73 -12.75 1.87
C VAL A 40 13.48 -11.25 1.66
N LEU A 41 14.48 -10.50 1.15
CA LEU A 41 14.32 -9.08 0.82
C LEU A 41 13.34 -8.88 -0.34
N GLU A 42 13.48 -9.66 -1.41
CA GLU A 42 12.56 -9.60 -2.56
C GLU A 42 11.11 -9.93 -2.15
N GLU A 43 10.92 -10.95 -1.31
CA GLU A 43 9.60 -11.31 -0.80
C GLU A 43 9.01 -10.20 0.08
N LYS A 44 9.81 -9.62 0.99
CA LYS A 44 9.36 -8.51 1.85
C LYS A 44 9.03 -7.25 1.07
N LEU A 45 9.83 -6.92 0.05
CA LEU A 45 9.55 -5.77 -0.81
C LEU A 45 8.26 -5.97 -1.61
N ARG A 46 8.06 -7.16 -2.20
CA ARG A 46 6.81 -7.49 -2.90
C ARG A 46 5.58 -7.44 -1.99
N LYS A 47 5.67 -7.99 -0.78
CA LYS A 47 4.58 -7.93 0.20
C LYS A 47 4.32 -6.49 0.66
N GLY A 48 5.36 -5.71 0.93
CA GLY A 48 5.22 -4.30 1.31
C GLY A 48 4.54 -3.46 0.22
N GLU A 49 4.90 -3.68 -1.05
CA GLU A 49 4.24 -3.02 -2.19
C GLU A 49 2.77 -3.46 -2.35
N GLN A 50 2.47 -4.75 -2.16
CA GLN A 50 1.10 -5.27 -2.18
C GLN A 50 0.27 -4.67 -1.04
N ASP A 51 0.80 -4.64 0.19
CA ASP A 51 0.13 -4.09 1.36
C ASP A 51 -0.13 -2.58 1.20
N GLN A 52 0.82 -1.84 0.62
CA GLN A 52 0.64 -0.42 0.31
C GLN A 52 -0.42 -0.21 -0.77
N LYS A 53 -0.43 -1.05 -1.82
CA LYS A 53 -1.44 -0.98 -2.89
C LYS A 53 -2.84 -1.34 -2.39
N GLU A 54 -2.97 -2.31 -1.50
CA GLU A 54 -4.23 -2.65 -0.86
C GLU A 54 -4.74 -1.55 0.06
N LYS A 55 -3.85 -0.95 0.88
CA LYS A 55 -4.20 0.22 1.71
C LYS A 55 -4.66 1.39 0.86
N LEU A 56 -3.96 1.67 -0.24
CA LEU A 56 -4.35 2.73 -1.17
C LEU A 56 -5.72 2.44 -1.81
N ARG A 57 -5.98 1.19 -2.24
CA ARG A 57 -7.29 0.80 -2.79
C ARG A 57 -8.42 0.96 -1.77
N LYS A 58 -8.23 0.52 -0.52
CA LYS A 58 -9.24 0.68 0.54
C LYS A 58 -9.56 2.15 0.78
N ARG A 59 -8.53 2.99 0.89
CA ARG A 59 -8.69 4.43 1.06
C ARG A 59 -9.44 5.09 -0.10
N LEU A 60 -9.11 4.73 -1.35
CA LEU A 60 -9.81 5.23 -2.52
C LEU A 60 -11.30 4.83 -2.55
N ILE A 61 -11.61 3.60 -2.12
CA ILE A 61 -13.00 3.14 -2.01
C ILE A 61 -13.76 3.90 -0.92
N GLU A 62 -13.15 4.09 0.25
CA GLU A 62 -13.72 4.86 1.36
C GLU A 62 -13.97 6.32 0.99
N ASP A 63 -13.01 6.96 0.33
CA ASP A 63 -13.11 8.35 -0.15
C ASP A 63 -14.28 8.48 -1.15
N TYR A 64 -14.40 7.54 -2.10
CA TYR A 64 -15.49 7.53 -3.08
C TYR A 64 -16.86 7.36 -2.42
N GLN A 65 -16.99 6.41 -1.47
CA GLN A 65 -18.24 6.20 -0.73
C GLN A 65 -18.63 7.43 0.09
N THR A 66 -17.66 8.08 0.71
CA THR A 66 -17.87 9.30 1.51
C THR A 66 -18.34 10.45 0.62
N GLN A 67 -17.73 10.62 -0.55
CA GLN A 67 -18.13 11.64 -1.50
C GLN A 67 -19.53 11.38 -2.06
N ALA A 68 -19.89 10.13 -2.35
CA ALA A 68 -21.22 9.77 -2.81
C ALA A 68 -22.30 10.07 -1.76
N LYS A 69 -22.06 9.68 -0.50
CA LYS A 69 -22.94 9.99 0.63
C LYS A 69 -23.08 11.49 0.84
N SER A 70 -21.98 12.23 0.79
CA SER A 70 -21.99 13.69 0.91
C SER A 70 -22.84 14.35 -0.20
N LYS A 71 -22.74 13.88 -1.44
CA LYS A 71 -23.56 14.36 -2.56
C LYS A 71 -25.04 14.02 -2.39
N GLN A 72 -25.37 12.82 -1.87
CA GLN A 72 -26.74 12.43 -1.56
C GLN A 72 -27.34 13.31 -0.46
N LEU A 73 -26.61 13.50 0.65
CA LEU A 73 -26.97 14.40 1.74
C LEU A 73 -27.18 15.84 1.26
N GLN A 74 -26.30 16.36 0.40
CA GLN A 74 -26.47 17.70 -0.20
C GLN A 74 -27.72 17.79 -1.09
N LYS A 75 -28.05 16.70 -1.80
CA LYS A 75 -29.24 16.67 -2.65
C LYS A 75 -30.52 16.61 -1.83
N GLU A 76 -30.53 15.85 -0.73
CA GLU A 76 -31.64 15.78 0.22
C GLU A 76 -31.85 17.10 0.95
N LEU A 77 -30.78 17.75 1.42
CA LEU A 77 -30.86 19.08 2.04
C LEU A 77 -31.45 20.11 1.08
N ARG A 78 -30.99 20.16 -0.18
CA ARG A 78 -31.56 21.06 -1.19
C ARG A 78 -33.03 20.76 -1.50
N ALA A 79 -33.42 19.49 -1.50
CA ALA A 79 -34.81 19.11 -1.71
C ALA A 79 -35.69 19.53 -0.51
N MET A 80 -35.21 19.36 0.72
CA MET A 80 -35.90 19.82 1.93
C MET A 80 -35.99 21.35 2.01
N GLU A 81 -34.91 22.06 1.67
CA GLU A 81 -34.92 23.53 1.55
C GLU A 81 -35.95 23.99 0.51
N ALA A 82 -35.98 23.37 -0.68
CA ALA A 82 -36.95 23.73 -1.72
C ALA A 82 -38.41 23.54 -1.27
N VAL A 83 -38.71 22.47 -0.54
CA VAL A 83 -40.06 22.21 0.01
C VAL A 83 -40.41 23.21 1.13
N GLN A 84 -39.46 23.58 1.99
CA GLN A 84 -39.69 24.60 3.04
C GLN A 84 -40.04 25.99 2.48
N PHE A 85 -39.60 26.33 1.26
CA PHE A 85 -39.90 27.63 0.64
C PHE A 85 -41.18 27.62 -0.22
N GLU A 86 -41.77 26.46 -0.51
CA GLU A 86 -43.08 26.37 -1.18
C GLU A 86 -44.23 26.55 -0.18
N ASP A 87 -44.11 26.02 1.04
CA ASP A 87 -45.14 26.17 2.09
C ASP A 87 -45.25 27.62 2.67
N LEU A 88 -44.28 28.50 2.39
CA LEU A 88 -44.27 29.90 2.85
C LEU A 88 -44.78 30.91 1.82
N LYS A 89 -45.24 30.45 0.65
CA LYS A 89 -45.77 31.33 -0.43
C LYS A 89 -47.30 31.31 -0.56
N ASP A 90 -47.97 30.54 0.28
CA ASP A 90 -49.43 30.38 0.29
C ASP A 90 -50.13 31.05 1.51
N GLU A 91 -49.52 32.10 2.10
CA GLU A 91 -50.18 33.10 2.96
C GLU A 91 -50.21 34.49 2.29
#